data_AF-A0A3C1YB19-F1
#
_entry.id   AF-A0A3C1YB19-F1
#
_cell.length_a   1.000
_cell.length_b   1.000
_cell.length_c   1.000
_cell.angle_alpha   90.00
_cell.angle_beta   90.00
_cell.angle_gamma   90.00
#
_symmetry.space_group_name_H-M   'P 1'
#
loop_
_entity.id
_entity.type
_entity.pdbx_description
1 polymer ?
#
loop_
_entity_poly.entity_id
_entity_poly.type
_entity_poly.pdbx_seq_one_letter_code
_entity_poly.pdbx_strand_id
1 'polypeptide(L)'
;EKGKEFDSKSFSNFLQQKMNAGIKRLVFVIGGPYGFSDEVYNKATSKIALSKMTFSHQMIRPFFAEQVYRAFSILNNEPYHHQ
;
A
#
# COMPACT_ATOMS: atom_id res chain seq x y z
N GLU A 1 5.39 -9.61 1.65
CA GLU A 1 6.21 -10.67 1.02
C GLU A 1 5.43 -11.48 -0.01
N LYS A 2 4.25 -12.07 0.28
CA LYS A 2 3.45 -12.84 -0.71
C LYS A 2 2.37 -12.03 -1.45
N GLY A 3 2.47 -10.70 -1.43
CA GLY A 3 1.52 -9.78 -2.06
C GLY A 3 2.02 -9.30 -3.40
N LYS A 4 1.17 -8.57 -4.14
CA LYS A 4 1.60 -7.88 -5.36
C LYS A 4 2.60 -6.77 -5.00
N GLU A 5 3.72 -6.74 -5.70
CA GLU A 5 4.70 -5.65 -5.63
C GLU A 5 4.28 -4.51 -6.56
N PHE A 6 4.57 -3.28 -6.15
CA PHE A 6 4.33 -2.09 -6.93
C PHE A 6 5.57 -1.20 -6.88
N ASP A 7 5.85 -0.52 -7.99
CA ASP A 7 6.60 0.73 -7.93
C ASP A 7 5.67 1.90 -7.54
N SER A 8 6.22 3.08 -7.27
CA SER A 8 5.41 4.22 -6.81
C SER A 8 4.34 4.65 -7.83
N LYS A 9 4.63 4.56 -9.14
CA LYS A 9 3.66 4.94 -10.20
C LYS A 9 2.52 3.93 -10.31
N SER A 10 2.82 2.64 -10.31
CA SER A 10 1.81 1.58 -10.35
C SER A 10 0.99 1.51 -9.06
N PHE A 11 1.57 1.85 -7.90
CA PHE A 11 0.83 2.01 -6.65
C PHE A 11 -0.13 3.20 -6.71
N SER A 12 0.32 4.34 -7.22
CA SER A 12 -0.51 5.52 -7.48
C SER A 12 -1.70 5.20 -8.39
N ASN A 13 -1.45 4.51 -9.51
CA ASN A 13 -2.50 4.03 -10.42
C ASN A 13 -3.46 3.04 -9.76
N PHE A 14 -2.97 2.15 -8.89
CA PHE A 14 -3.82 1.24 -8.14
C PHE A 14 -4.79 2.00 -7.23
N LEU A 15 -4.33 3.04 -6.52
CA LEU A 15 -5.20 3.89 -5.70
C LEU A 15 -6.25 4.63 -6.55
N GLN A 16 -5.82 5.22 -7.68
CA GLN A 16 -6.74 5.89 -8.61
C GLN A 16 -7.84 4.96 -9.11
N GLN A 17 -7.51 3.72 -9.45
CA GLN A 17 -8.51 2.72 -9.88
C GLN A 17 -9.53 2.41 -8.77
N LYS A 18 -9.08 2.30 -7.51
CA LYS A 18 -9.99 2.09 -6.37
C LYS A 18 -10.92 3.30 -6.16
N MET A 19 -10.40 4.52 -6.32
CA MET A 19 -11.20 5.74 -6.24
C MET A 19 -12.22 5.82 -7.38
N ASN A 20 -11.81 5.54 -8.62
CA ASN A 20 -12.68 5.55 -9.79
C ASN A 20 -13.80 4.49 -9.71
N ALA A 21 -13.55 3.38 -9.02
CA ALA A 21 -14.55 2.35 -8.74
C ALA A 21 -15.59 2.77 -7.67
N GLY A 22 -15.54 4.01 -7.16
CA GLY A 22 -16.48 4.54 -6.18
C GLY A 22 -16.27 4.02 -4.75
N ILE A 23 -15.12 3.42 -4.45
CA ILE A 23 -14.80 2.93 -3.10
C ILE A 23 -14.60 4.13 -2.18
N LYS A 24 -15.56 4.35 -1.27
CA LYS A 24 -15.54 5.49 -0.33
C LYS A 24 -14.54 5.32 0.82
N ARG A 25 -14.16 4.08 1.16
CA ARG A 25 -13.27 3.79 2.27
C ARG A 25 -12.32 2.65 1.90
N LEU A 26 -11.03 2.98 1.83
CA LEU A 26 -9.97 2.00 1.67
C LEU A 26 -9.27 1.83 3.01
N VAL A 27 -9.23 0.60 3.52
CA VAL A 27 -8.61 0.26 4.79
C VAL A 27 -7.36 -0.56 4.52
N PHE A 28 -6.22 -0.08 4.96
CA PHE A 28 -4.97 -0.83 4.95
C PHE A 28 -4.72 -1.42 6.32
N VAL A 29 -4.35 -2.70 6.35
CA VAL A 29 -4.05 -3.40 7.59
C VAL A 29 -2.61 -3.88 7.53
N ILE A 30 -1.85 -3.62 8.60
CA ILE A 30 -0.45 -4.05 8.75
C ILE A 30 -0.41 -5.03 9.93
N GLY A 31 0.09 -6.23 9.68
CA GLY A 31 0.11 -7.32 10.63
C GLY A 31 1.16 -7.14 11.70
N GLY A 32 1.00 -7.87 12.80
CA GLY A 32 2.05 -8.02 13.81
C GLY A 32 3.17 -8.95 13.32
N PRO A 33 4.15 -9.26 14.17
CA PRO A 33 5.28 -10.13 13.82
C PRO A 33 4.85 -11.53 13.35
N TYR A 34 3.67 -12.01 13.77
CA TYR A 34 3.12 -13.31 13.37
C TYR A 34 2.15 -13.24 12.18
N GLY A 35 2.00 -12.06 11.55
CA GLY A 35 1.08 -11.87 10.44
C GLY A 35 -0.37 -11.64 10.87
N PHE A 36 -1.31 -12.22 10.12
CA PHE A 36 -2.74 -12.09 10.32
C PHE A 36 -3.40 -13.45 10.55
N SER A 37 -4.59 -13.47 11.17
CA SER A 37 -5.45 -14.65 11.16
C SER A 37 -5.99 -14.94 9.76
N ASP A 38 -6.35 -16.20 9.51
CA ASP A 38 -6.94 -16.61 8.22
C ASP A 38 -8.23 -15.85 7.89
N GLU A 39 -9.00 -15.47 8.90
CA GLU A 39 -10.19 -14.64 8.73
C GLU A 39 -9.88 -13.30 8.05
N VAL A 40 -8.80 -12.63 8.46
CA VAL A 40 -8.36 -11.37 7.86
C VAL A 40 -7.86 -11.61 6.43
N TYR A 41 -7.13 -12.69 6.20
CA TYR A 41 -6.69 -13.04 4.85
C TYR A 41 -7.85 -13.31 3.89
N ASN A 42 -8.92 -13.94 4.36
CA ASN A 42 -10.11 -14.26 3.57
C ASN A 42 -10.98 -13.03 3.29
N LYS A 43 -11.00 -12.05 4.21
CA LYS A 43 -11.71 -10.77 4.00
C LYS A 43 -10.93 -9.77 3.13
N ALA A 44 -9.61 -9.91 3.05
CA ALA A 44 -8.78 -8.99 2.31
C ALA A 44 -9.05 -9.05 0.79
N THR A 45 -9.50 -7.95 0.21
CA THR A 45 -9.75 -7.84 -1.24
C THR A 45 -8.47 -7.71 -2.06
N SER A 46 -7.33 -7.41 -1.42
CA SER A 46 -6.02 -7.28 -2.07
C SER A 46 -4.90 -7.52 -1.06
N LYS A 47 -3.76 -8.04 -1.54
CA LYS A 47 -2.53 -8.21 -0.75
C LYS A 47 -1.39 -7.46 -1.44
N ILE A 48 -0.72 -6.59 -0.70
CA ILE A 48 0.38 -5.75 -1.19
C ILE A 48 1.67 -6.17 -0.51
N ALA A 49 2.76 -6.25 -1.27
CA ALA A 49 4.11 -6.42 -0.74
C ALA A 49 4.89 -5.10 -0.92
N LEU A 50 5.47 -4.60 0.18
CA LEU A 50 6.35 -3.42 0.14
C LEU A 50 7.75 -3.72 -0.38
N SER A 51 8.21 -4.96 -0.19
CA SER A 51 9.51 -5.45 -0.65
C SER A 51 9.51 -6.98 -0.62
N LYS A 52 10.49 -7.57 -1.31
CA LYS A 52 10.90 -8.97 -1.16
C LYS A 52 11.64 -9.21 0.16
N MET A 53 12.20 -8.16 0.76
CA MET A 53 12.90 -8.22 2.04
C MET A 53 11.93 -8.10 3.21
N THR A 54 12.29 -8.74 4.33
CA THR A 54 11.55 -8.65 5.59
C THR A 54 11.94 -7.38 6.33
N PHE A 55 10.97 -6.55 6.68
CA PHE A 55 11.15 -5.38 7.53
C PHE A 55 10.49 -5.59 8.89
N SER A 56 10.99 -4.91 9.92
CA SER A 56 10.30 -4.88 11.21
C SER A 56 8.94 -4.18 11.07
N HIS A 57 7.95 -4.65 11.82
CA HIS A 57 6.60 -4.07 11.80
C HIS A 57 6.58 -2.58 12.18
N GLN A 58 7.55 -2.12 12.99
CA GLN A 58 7.70 -0.71 13.36
C GLN A 58 8.12 0.16 12.16
N MET A 59 8.99 -0.35 11.28
CA MET A 59 9.45 0.37 10.09
C MET A 59 8.43 0.38 8.95
N ILE A 60 7.61 -0.67 8.85
CA ILE A 60 6.61 -0.79 7.78
C ILE A 60 5.59 0.35 7.82
N ARG A 61 5.16 0.78 9.01
CA ARG A 61 4.15 1.85 9.16
C ARG A 61 4.58 3.18 8.55
N PRO A 62 5.74 3.78 8.91
CA PRO A 62 6.18 5.04 8.31
C PRO A 62 6.49 4.91 6.81
N PHE A 63 7.07 3.79 6.37
CA PHE A 63 7.30 3.57 4.94
C PHE A 63 6.01 3.49 4.14
N PHE A 64 5.00 2.78 4.66
CA PHE A 64 3.70 2.69 4.00
C PHE A 64 3.01 4.05 3.96
N ALA A 65 3.03 4.82 5.05
CA ALA A 65 2.46 6.17 5.09
C ALA A 65 3.13 7.11 4.08
N GLU A 66 4.45 7.06 3.96
CA GLU A 66 5.20 7.82 2.96
C GLU A 66 4.82 7.41 1.53
N GLN A 67 4.69 6.12 1.24
CA GLN A 67 4.29 5.67 -0.10
C GLN A 67 2.85 6.07 -0.44
N VAL A 68 1.93 6.13 0.53
CA VAL A 68 0.59 6.68 0.33
C VAL A 68 0.68 8.17 0.00
N TYR A 69 1.44 8.94 0.77
CA TYR A 69 1.66 10.37 0.50
C TYR A 69 2.23 10.59 -0.92
N ARG A 70 3.30 9.88 -1.26
CA ARG A 70 3.93 9.92 -2.59
C ARG A 70 2.95 9.56 -3.71
N ALA A 71 2.14 8.52 -3.51
CA ALA A 71 1.15 8.11 -4.49
C ALA A 71 0.14 9.22 -4.80
N PHE A 72 -0.33 9.95 -3.77
CA PHE A 72 -1.23 11.09 -3.93
C PHE A 72 -0.53 12.31 -4.55
N SER A 73 0.71 12.62 -4.17
CA SER A 73 1.48 13.69 -4.84
C SER A 73 1.65 13.41 -6.34
N ILE A 74 1.87 12.14 -6.72
CA ILE A 74 1.89 11.74 -8.15
C ILE A 74 0.51 11.98 -8.80
N LEU A 75 -0.59 11.58 -8.16
CA LEU A 75 -1.95 11.78 -8.72
C LEU A 75 -2.30 13.26 -8.88
N ASN A 76 -1.83 14.10 -7.96
CA ASN A 76 -2.06 15.54 -7.98
C ASN A 76 -1.11 16.30 -8.91
N ASN A 77 -0.18 15.61 -9.59
CA ASN A 77 0.91 16.23 -10.37
C ASN A 77 1.74 17.23 -9.53
N GLU A 78 1.88 16.98 -8.24
CA GLU A 78 2.73 17.78 -7.37
C GLU A 78 4.20 17.45 -7.65
N PRO A 79 5.11 18.44 -7.58
CA PRO A 79 6.54 18.18 -7.65
C PRO A 79 6.96 17.35 -6.44
N TYR A 80 7.11 16.05 -6.66
CA TYR A 80 7.64 15.10 -5.70
C TYR A 80 9.00 14.62 -6.22
N HIS A 81 10.03 14.63 -5.35
CA HIS A 81 11.46 14.39 -5.63
C HIS A 81 11.78 13.75 -6.99
N HIS A 82 12.64 14.45 -7.74
CA HIS A 82 13.15 14.11 -9.07
C HIS A 82 13.18 12.60 -9.31
N GLN A 83 12.34 12.13 -10.25
CA GLN A 83 12.69 10.93 -10.99
C GLN A 83 13.87 11.21 -11.90
#